data_AF-A0A1S6HBY8-F1
#
_entry.id   AF-A0A1S6HBY8-F1
#
_cell.length_a   1.000
_cell.length_b   1.000
_cell.length_c   1.000
_cell.angle_alpha   90.00
_cell.angle_beta   90.00
_cell.angle_gamma   90.00
#
_symmetry.space_group_name_H-M   'P 1'
#
loop_
_entity.id
_entity.type
_entity.pdbx_description
1 polymer ?
#
loop_
_entity_poly.entity_id
_entity_poly.type
_entity_poly.pdbx_seq_one_letter_code
_entity_poly.pdbx_strand_id
1 'polypeptide(L)'
;MPINAGFKFGKAEQKYREAKTDEEELAALEEMLRTAPSHKGSEKFRGDMRLKIKKLKESITKSKKRNKGKKGIKKEDMQAIIIGLTNSGKSSILKSLTNANPKIASYGFTTTEPEIGT
;
A
#
# COMPACT_ATOMS: atom_id res chain seq x y z
N MET A 1 -29.86 13.42 -7.15
CA MET A 1 -30.40 14.74 -7.57
C MET A 1 -30.05 14.93 -9.02
N PRO A 2 -30.98 15.38 -9.89
CA PRO A 2 -30.66 15.65 -11.28
C PRO A 2 -29.68 16.83 -11.32
N ILE A 3 -28.54 16.60 -11.94
CA ILE A 3 -27.50 17.60 -12.15
C ILE A 3 -27.60 17.98 -13.62
N ASN A 4 -27.64 19.27 -13.94
CA ASN A 4 -27.51 19.72 -15.33
C ASN A 4 -26.08 19.45 -15.79
N ALA A 5 -25.84 18.23 -16.26
CA ALA A 5 -24.53 17.71 -16.57
C ALA A 5 -24.33 17.68 -18.09
N GLY A 6 -23.25 18.30 -18.57
CA GLY A 6 -22.93 18.31 -20.00
C GLY A 6 -22.49 16.94 -20.52
N PHE A 7 -22.44 16.78 -21.85
CA PHE A 7 -22.03 15.55 -22.54
C PHE A 7 -20.74 14.92 -21.99
N LYS A 8 -19.77 15.75 -21.60
CA LYS A 8 -18.48 15.32 -21.02
C LYS A 8 -18.65 14.56 -19.71
N PHE A 9 -19.63 14.93 -18.89
CA PHE A 9 -19.92 14.27 -17.62
C PHE A 9 -20.55 12.89 -17.84
N GLY A 10 -21.51 12.76 -18.77
CA GLY A 10 -22.13 11.47 -19.09
C GLY A 10 -21.10 10.44 -19.57
N LYS A 11 -20.11 10.87 -20.36
CA LYS A 11 -18.99 10.01 -20.78
C LYS A 11 -18.10 9.60 -19.59
N ALA A 12 -17.85 10.50 -18.64
CA ALA A 12 -17.10 10.18 -17.43
C ALA A 12 -17.87 9.22 -16.50
N GLU A 13 -19.20 9.35 -16.41
CA GLU A 13 -20.05 8.42 -15.67
C GLU A 13 -20.04 7.02 -16.30
N GLN A 14 -20.06 6.94 -17.63
CA GLN A 14 -19.95 5.66 -18.34
C GLN A 14 -18.59 4.99 -18.06
N LYS A 15 -17.48 5.74 -18.14
CA LYS A 15 -16.15 5.23 -17.76
C LYS A 15 -16.10 4.74 -16.31
N TYR A 16 -16.75 5.45 -15.39
CA TYR A 16 -16.83 5.02 -13.99
C TYR A 16 -17.59 3.70 -13.84
N ARG A 17 -18.66 3.49 -14.62
CA ARG A 17 -19.42 2.22 -14.62
C ARG A 17 -18.66 1.06 -15.27
N GLU A 18 -17.82 1.36 -16.27
CA GLU A 18 -17.03 0.37 -17.00
C GLU A 18 -15.71 0.01 -16.30
N ALA A 19 -15.24 0.83 -15.36
CA ALA A 19 -14.01 0.60 -14.62
C ALA A 19 -14.05 -0.72 -13.83
N LYS A 20 -12.99 -1.52 -13.96
CA LYS A 20 -12.87 -2.82 -13.28
C LYS A 20 -11.75 -2.85 -12.24
N THR A 21 -10.81 -1.93 -12.33
CA THR A 21 -9.68 -1.83 -11.41
C THR A 21 -9.76 -0.59 -10.53
N ASP A 22 -9.21 -0.67 -9.31
CA ASP A 22 -9.18 0.45 -8.36
C ASP A 22 -8.49 1.71 -8.94
N GLU A 23 -7.50 1.52 -9.83
CA GLU A 23 -6.76 2.62 -10.46
C GLU A 23 -7.58 3.30 -11.57
N GLU A 24 -8.31 2.51 -12.38
CA GLU A 24 -9.25 3.03 -13.38
C GLU A 24 -10.45 3.72 -12.72
N GLU A 25 -10.96 3.15 -11.62
CA GLU A 25 -12.06 3.75 -10.86
C GLU A 25 -11.66 5.13 -10.31
N LEU A 26 -10.42 5.25 -9.80
CA LEU A 26 -9.88 6.50 -9.29
C LEU A 26 -9.76 7.56 -10.40
N ALA A 27 -9.21 7.18 -11.55
CA ALA A 27 -9.06 8.08 -12.70
C ALA A 27 -10.42 8.56 -13.23
N ALA A 28 -11.41 7.66 -13.32
CA ALA A 28 -12.76 7.99 -13.73
C ALA A 28 -13.47 8.95 -12.75
N LEU A 29 -13.31 8.73 -11.44
CA LEU A 29 -13.85 9.63 -10.41
C LEU A 29 -13.22 11.04 -10.47
N GLU A 30 -11.92 11.14 -10.76
CA GLU A 30 -11.23 12.42 -10.93
C GLU A 30 -11.69 13.16 -12.20
N GLU A 31 -11.86 12.46 -13.32
CA GLU A 31 -12.46 13.02 -14.55
C GLU A 31 -13.91 13.50 -14.32
N MET A 32 -14.69 12.72 -13.57
CA MET A 32 -16.07 13.06 -13.24
C MET A 32 -16.16 14.30 -12.33
N LEU A 33 -15.26 14.44 -11.36
CA LEU A 33 -15.18 15.64 -10.51
C LEU A 33 -14.75 16.89 -11.29
N ARG A 34 -13.91 16.72 -12.31
CA ARG A 34 -13.42 17.80 -13.19
C ARG A 34 -14.52 18.33 -14.12
N THR A 35 -15.37 17.43 -14.62
CA THR A 35 -16.45 17.76 -15.57
C THR A 35 -17.77 18.10 -14.89
N ALA A 36 -17.90 17.83 -13.58
CA ALA A 36 -19.08 18.18 -12.80
C ALA A 36 -19.33 19.71 -12.79
N PRO A 37 -20.60 20.16 -12.89
CA PRO A 37 -20.93 21.57 -12.82
C PRO A 37 -20.62 22.18 -11.44
N SER A 38 -20.46 23.50 -11.38
CA SER A 38 -19.97 24.25 -10.19
C SER A 38 -21.04 25.12 -9.51
N HIS A 39 -22.31 24.89 -9.80
CA HIS A 39 -23.44 25.61 -9.20
C HIS A 39 -23.89 25.03 -7.85
N LYS A 40 -24.70 25.80 -7.09
CA LYS A 40 -25.20 25.44 -5.75
C LYS A 40 -25.88 24.06 -5.68
N GLY A 41 -26.60 23.67 -6.73
CA GLY A 41 -27.27 22.35 -6.81
C GLY A 41 -26.32 21.16 -6.95
N SER A 42 -25.07 21.39 -7.36
CA SER A 42 -24.05 20.33 -7.54
C SER A 42 -23.06 20.22 -6.38
N GLU A 43 -23.16 21.09 -5.38
CA GLU A 43 -22.18 21.16 -4.29
C GLU A 43 -22.13 19.86 -3.47
N LYS A 44 -23.30 19.31 -3.13
CA LYS A 44 -23.43 18.02 -2.43
C LYS A 44 -22.80 16.88 -3.23
N PHE A 45 -23.07 16.81 -4.52
CA PHE A 45 -22.53 15.78 -5.41
C PHE A 45 -21.00 15.84 -5.50
N ARG A 46 -20.41 17.04 -5.62
CA ARG A 46 -18.95 17.21 -5.62
C ARG A 46 -18.34 16.80 -4.28
N GLY A 47 -19.03 17.08 -3.18
CA GLY A 47 -18.66 16.60 -1.84
C GLY A 47 -18.62 15.07 -1.77
N ASP A 48 -19.67 14.41 -2.26
CA ASP A 48 -19.76 12.95 -2.29
C ASP A 48 -18.63 12.33 -3.13
N MET A 49 -18.31 12.93 -4.29
CA MET A 49 -17.22 12.44 -5.14
C MET A 49 -15.84 12.63 -4.52
N ARG A 50 -15.58 13.77 -3.88
CA ARG A 50 -14.32 13.98 -3.12
C ARG A 50 -14.17 12.95 -2.00
N LEU A 51 -15.27 12.62 -1.32
CA LEU A 51 -15.27 11.64 -0.23
C LEU A 51 -14.99 10.22 -0.76
N LYS A 52 -15.55 9.86 -1.92
CA LYS A 52 -15.22 8.59 -2.60
C LYS A 52 -13.76 8.51 -3.01
N ILE A 53 -13.22 9.57 -3.65
CA ILE A 53 -11.80 9.64 -4.04
C ILE A 53 -10.90 9.46 -2.82
N LYS A 54 -11.20 10.14 -1.71
CA LYS A 54 -10.43 10.00 -0.47
C LYS A 54 -10.42 8.56 0.04
N LYS A 55 -11.59 7.92 0.13
CA LYS A 55 -11.71 6.53 0.59
C LYS A 55 -10.93 5.55 -0.29
N LEU A 56 -10.99 5.72 -1.60
CA LEU A 56 -10.29 4.86 -2.56
C LEU A 56 -8.77 5.06 -2.53
N LYS A 57 -8.28 6.31 -2.36
CA LYS A 57 -6.84 6.56 -2.11
C LYS A 57 -6.38 5.91 -0.81
N GLU A 58 -7.19 5.96 0.24
CA GLU A 58 -6.88 5.31 1.51
C GLU A 58 -6.87 3.78 1.42
N SER A 59 -7.77 3.16 0.64
CA SER A 59 -7.75 1.71 0.44
C SER A 59 -6.52 1.25 -0.34
N ILE A 60 -6.16 1.95 -1.43
CA ILE A 60 -4.96 1.65 -2.24
C ILE A 60 -3.67 1.82 -1.41
N THR A 61 -3.60 2.85 -0.57
CA THR A 61 -2.43 3.04 0.31
C THR A 61 -2.36 1.99 1.42
N LYS A 62 -3.50 1.57 1.98
CA LYS A 62 -3.57 0.49 2.97
C LYS A 62 -3.23 -0.87 2.36
N SER A 63 -3.69 -1.19 1.15
CA SER A 63 -3.35 -2.44 0.46
C SER A 63 -1.86 -2.49 0.12
N LYS A 64 -1.28 -1.39 -0.38
CA LYS A 64 0.17 -1.26 -0.59
C LYS A 64 0.97 -1.39 0.72
N LYS A 65 0.49 -0.84 1.85
CA LYS A 65 1.14 -1.00 3.17
C LYS A 65 1.01 -2.41 3.74
N ARG A 66 -0.13 -3.10 3.55
CA ARG A 66 -0.30 -4.51 3.96
C ARG A 66 0.68 -5.43 3.25
N ASN A 67 0.91 -5.23 1.95
CA ASN A 67 1.89 -5.99 1.19
C ASN A 67 3.36 -5.61 1.50
N LYS A 68 3.58 -4.49 2.20
CA LYS A 68 4.89 -4.01 2.69
C LYS A 68 5.00 -4.10 4.22
N GLY A 69 4.29 -5.04 4.85
CA GLY A 69 4.47 -5.30 6.26
C GLY A 69 5.91 -5.72 6.52
N LYS A 70 6.70 -4.87 7.20
CA LYS A 70 7.94 -5.34 7.83
C LYS A 70 7.57 -6.56 8.67
N LYS A 71 8.25 -7.69 8.49
CA LYS A 71 8.08 -8.86 9.38
C LYS A 71 8.38 -8.40 10.80
N GLY A 72 7.35 -8.08 11.56
CA GLY A 72 7.47 -7.86 12.99
C GLY A 72 7.83 -9.20 13.62
N ILE A 73 8.91 -9.23 14.39
CA ILE A 73 9.26 -10.40 15.19
C ILE A 73 8.21 -10.47 16.31
N LYS A 74 7.45 -11.57 16.39
CA LYS A 74 6.52 -11.81 17.50
C LYS A 74 7.32 -11.97 18.78
N LYS A 75 6.76 -11.56 19.93
CA LYS A 75 7.38 -11.84 21.23
C LYS A 75 7.20 -13.31 21.57
N GLU A 76 8.26 -13.92 22.07
CA GLU A 76 8.33 -15.31 22.57
C GLU A 76 8.87 -15.29 24.01
N ASP A 77 8.77 -16.41 24.72
CA ASP A 77 9.14 -16.52 26.15
C ASP A 77 10.62 -16.18 26.40
N MET A 78 11.52 -16.61 25.51
CA MET A 78 12.94 -16.29 25.55
C MET A 78 13.42 -15.84 24.18
N GLN A 79 14.01 -14.64 24.11
CA GLN A 79 14.53 -14.06 22.88
C GLN A 79 15.93 -13.48 23.10
N ALA A 80 16.82 -13.75 22.16
CA ALA A 80 18.18 -13.21 22.14
C ALA A 80 18.46 -12.54 20.79
N ILE A 81 19.36 -11.55 20.80
CA ILE A 81 19.77 -10.82 19.60
C ILE A 81 21.29 -10.91 19.47
N ILE A 82 21.77 -11.21 18.27
CA ILE A 82 23.20 -11.24 17.95
C ILE A 82 23.60 -9.89 17.33
N ILE A 83 24.44 -9.13 18.01
CA ILE A 83 24.93 -7.82 17.55
C ILE A 83 26.45 -7.89 17.33
N GLY A 84 26.95 -7.18 16.32
CA GLY A 84 28.37 -7.10 16.02
C GLY A 84 28.64 -6.44 14.67
N LEU A 85 29.91 -6.33 14.30
CA LEU A 85 30.33 -5.75 13.03
C LEU A 85 29.95 -6.66 11.84
N THR A 86 30.10 -6.14 10.62
CA THR A 86 30.01 -6.97 9.41
C THR A 86 31.13 -8.01 9.39
N ASN A 87 30.90 -9.17 8.78
CA ASN A 87 31.87 -10.27 8.66
C ASN A 87 32.38 -10.87 9.99
N SER A 88 31.77 -10.56 11.14
CA SER A 88 32.15 -11.13 12.43
C SER A 88 31.56 -12.54 12.69
N GLY A 89 31.09 -13.24 11.66
CA GLY A 89 30.55 -14.61 11.77
C GLY A 89 29.12 -14.74 12.34
N LYS A 90 28.38 -13.64 12.56
CA LYS A 90 27.03 -13.66 13.16
C LYS A 90 26.05 -14.59 12.44
N SER A 91 26.00 -14.49 11.11
CA SER A 91 25.12 -15.33 10.29
C SER A 91 25.51 -16.80 10.37
N SER A 92 26.81 -17.10 10.52
CA SER A 92 27.31 -18.46 10.73
C SER A 92 26.90 -19.02 12.09
N ILE A 93 26.98 -18.20 13.15
CA ILE A 93 26.52 -18.58 14.50
C ILE A 93 25.02 -18.87 14.49
N LEU A 94 24.21 -17.99 13.88
CA LEU A 94 22.77 -18.20 13.76
C LEU A 94 22.47 -19.53 13.05
N LYS A 95 23.10 -19.78 11.90
CA LYS A 95 22.95 -21.04 11.15
C LYS A 95 23.41 -22.28 11.93
N SER A 96 24.41 -22.14 12.80
CA SER A 96 24.92 -23.27 13.58
C SER A 96 24.07 -23.59 14.80
N LEU A 97 23.43 -22.58 15.40
CA LEU A 97 22.62 -22.74 16.61
C LEU A 97 21.15 -23.00 16.31
N THR A 98 20.67 -22.68 15.11
CA THR A 98 19.26 -22.76 14.72
C THR A 98 19.11 -23.34 13.30
N ASN A 99 17.91 -23.75 12.91
CA ASN A 99 17.61 -24.21 11.55
C ASN A 99 17.42 -23.06 10.54
N ALA A 100 17.92 -21.86 10.87
CA ALA A 100 17.85 -20.74 9.94
C ALA A 100 18.83 -20.95 8.78
N ASN A 101 18.46 -20.47 7.59
CA ASN A 101 19.34 -20.47 6.43
C ASN A 101 19.73 -19.04 6.01
N PRO A 102 20.45 -18.29 6.86
CA PRO A 102 20.83 -16.91 6.56
C PRO A 102 21.84 -16.86 5.41
N LYS A 103 21.83 -15.76 4.66
CA LYS A 103 22.84 -15.51 3.62
C LYS A 103 24.20 -15.19 4.26
N ILE A 104 25.18 -16.06 4.00
CA ILE A 104 26.56 -15.92 4.46
C ILE A 104 27.44 -15.67 3.25
N ALA A 105 28.15 -14.55 3.23
CA ALA A 105 29.11 -14.21 2.18
C ALA A 105 30.26 -13.37 2.75
N SER A 106 31.34 -13.22 1.98
CA SER A 106 32.55 -12.47 2.38
C SER A 106 32.39 -10.95 2.32
N TYR A 107 31.34 -10.44 1.68
CA TYR A 107 31.03 -9.01 1.63
C TYR A 107 30.14 -8.59 2.82
N GLY A 108 30.28 -7.34 3.26
CA GLY A 108 29.51 -6.82 4.40
C GLY A 108 28.02 -6.61 4.10
N PHE A 109 27.21 -6.41 5.14
CA PHE A 109 25.77 -6.11 5.05
C PHE A 109 24.94 -7.17 4.29
N THR A 110 25.30 -8.45 4.40
CA THR A 110 24.53 -9.55 3.81
C THR A 110 23.14 -9.72 4.41
N THR A 111 22.96 -9.34 5.68
CA THR A 111 21.69 -9.39 6.42
C THR A 111 21.00 -8.03 6.36
N THR A 112 20.03 -7.86 5.46
CA THR A 112 19.26 -6.60 5.28
C THR A 112 17.90 -6.61 6.00
N GLU A 113 17.42 -7.79 6.36
CA GLU A 113 16.16 -8.02 7.08
C GLU A 113 16.41 -8.90 8.31
N PRO A 114 15.55 -8.85 9.35
CA PRO A 114 15.69 -9.74 10.49
C PRO A 114 15.47 -11.20 10.09
N GLU A 115 16.47 -12.04 10.36
CA GLU A 115 16.41 -13.50 10.21
C GLU A 115 16.13 -14.12 11.58
N ILE A 116 15.07 -14.92 11.67
CA ILE A 116 14.66 -15.59 12.92
C ILE A 116 15.17 -17.03 12.86
N GLY A 117 15.92 -17.43 13.89
CA GLY A 117 16.27 -18.82 14.12
C GLY A 117 15.17 -19.57 14.84
N THR A 118 14.77 -20.71 14.30
CA THR A 118 13.91 -21.73 14.93
C THR A 118 14.66 -23.02 15.15
#